data_AF-A0A7S2YUA7-F1
#
_entry.id   AF-A0A7S2YUA7-F1
#
_cell.length_a   1.000
_cell.length_b   1.000
_cell.length_c   1.000
_cell.angle_alpha   90.00
_cell.angle_beta   90.00
_cell.angle_gamma   90.00
#
_symmetry.space_group_name_H-M   'P 1'
#
loop_
_entity.id
_entity.type
_entity.pdbx_description
1 polymer ?
#
loop_
_entity_poly.entity_id
_entity_poly.type
_entity_poly.pdbx_seq_one_letter_code
_entity_poly.pdbx_strand_id
1 'polypeptide(L)'
;WLKSKESDRKAAEKIQVESVARREDGASDSNNMNKRQLEWMLQGRSQAHRTIVYTSRTHSQLAKVVQELRNTSYRPRTCILGSRQQMCVHPTVSRMQGSAQNQA
;
A
#
# COMPACT_ATOMS: atom_id res chain seq x y z
N TRP A 1 -7.16 32.91 4.17
CA TRP A 1 -6.56 31.98 5.14
C TRP A 1 -7.45 30.77 5.48
N LEU A 2 -8.69 30.91 5.98
CA LEU A 2 -9.61 29.75 6.13
C LEU A 2 -10.17 29.22 4.80
N LYS A 3 -10.46 30.09 3.83
CA LYS A 3 -11.06 29.71 2.53
C LYS A 3 -10.14 28.91 1.59
N SER A 4 -8.82 28.93 1.82
CA SER A 4 -7.86 28.18 0.97
C SER A 4 -7.71 26.72 1.39
N LYS A 5 -7.91 26.43 2.70
CA LYS A 5 -7.91 25.04 3.21
C LYS A 5 -9.23 24.30 2.93
N GLU A 6 -10.31 25.04 2.65
CA GLU A 6 -11.60 24.50 2.23
C GLU A 6 -11.50 23.82 0.86
N SER A 7 -10.72 24.39 -0.07
CA SER A 7 -10.49 23.81 -1.40
C SER A 7 -9.73 22.49 -1.32
N ASP A 8 -8.71 22.41 -0.47
CA ASP A 8 -7.95 21.17 -0.29
C ASP A 8 -8.77 20.11 0.47
N ARG A 9 -9.64 20.54 1.38
CA ARG A 9 -10.60 19.64 2.06
C ARG A 9 -11.61 19.06 1.07
N LYS A 10 -12.12 19.87 0.13
CA LYS A 10 -13.00 19.39 -0.95
C LYS A 10 -12.30 18.45 -1.94
N ALA A 11 -10.99 18.59 -2.16
CA ALA A 11 -10.23 17.65 -2.96
C ALA A 11 -10.05 16.28 -2.25
N ALA A 12 -9.93 16.27 -0.93
CA ALA A 12 -9.81 15.03 -0.14
C ALA A 12 -11.16 14.35 0.14
N GLU A 13 -12.26 15.12 0.19
CA GLU A 13 -13.62 14.61 0.45
C GLU A 13 -14.34 14.15 -0.82
N LYS A 14 -13.82 14.49 -2.01
CA LYS A 14 -14.23 13.94 -3.30
C LYS A 14 -13.40 12.71 -3.72
N ILE A 15 -12.99 11.89 -2.76
CA ILE A 15 -12.71 10.48 -3.05
C ILE A 15 -14.05 9.79 -2.82
N GLN A 16 -14.85 9.76 -3.89
CA GLN A 16 -16.07 9.01 -3.94
C GLN A 16 -15.82 7.59 -3.46
N VAL A 17 -16.73 7.11 -2.63
CA VAL A 17 -17.06 5.70 -2.47
C VAL A 17 -17.50 5.19 -3.83
N GLU A 18 -16.53 4.96 -4.72
CA GLU A 18 -16.74 4.21 -5.94
C GLU A 18 -16.68 2.75 -5.52
N SER A 19 -17.85 2.13 -5.48
CA SER A 19 -17.99 0.69 -5.55
C SER A 19 -16.89 0.13 -6.45
N VAL A 20 -15.97 -0.67 -5.90
CA VAL A 20 -15.06 -1.50 -6.70
C VAL A 20 -15.93 -2.56 -7.37
N ALA A 21 -16.65 -2.12 -8.39
CA ALA A 21 -16.94 -2.89 -9.56
C ALA A 21 -15.61 -3.47 -10.04
N ARG A 22 -15.66 -4.76 -10.33
CA ARG A 22 -14.61 -5.54 -10.95
C ARG A 22 -13.87 -4.68 -11.97
N ARG A 23 -12.58 -4.44 -11.74
CA ARG A 23 -11.70 -4.00 -12.81
C ARG A 23 -11.47 -5.24 -13.66
N GLU A 24 -12.09 -5.24 -14.84
CA GLU A 24 -11.60 -6.03 -15.95
C GLU A 24 -10.28 -5.38 -16.38
N ASP A 25 -9.18 -5.82 -15.77
CA ASP A 25 -7.86 -5.59 -16.35
C ASP A 25 -7.82 -6.45 -17.61
N GLY A 26 -7.95 -5.80 -18.77
CA GLY A 26 -7.84 -6.41 -20.07
C GLY A 26 -6.49 -7.11 -20.21
N ALA A 27 -6.50 -8.43 -19.99
CA ALA A 27 -5.39 -9.32 -20.31
C ALA A 27 -5.38 -9.60 -21.82
N SER A 28 -5.05 -8.57 -22.60
CA SER A 28 -4.70 -8.73 -24.01
C SER A 28 -3.19 -8.72 -24.13
N ASP A 29 -2.56 -9.85 -23.82
CA ASP A 29 -1.47 -10.37 -24.64
C ASP A 29 -1.29 -11.87 -24.36
N SER A 30 -2.10 -12.67 -25.06
CA SER A 30 -1.90 -14.11 -25.10
C SER A 30 -0.81 -14.40 -26.14
N ASN A 31 0.36 -14.80 -25.68
CA ASN A 31 0.88 -16.16 -25.94
C ASN A 31 2.37 -16.26 -25.54
N ASN A 32 2.62 -16.66 -24.28
CA ASN A 32 3.68 -17.61 -23.84
C ASN A 32 4.02 -17.39 -22.35
N MET A 33 3.15 -17.83 -21.45
CA MET A 33 3.49 -17.94 -20.02
C MET A 33 3.95 -19.36 -19.70
N ASN A 34 5.12 -19.51 -19.07
CA ASN A 34 5.62 -20.83 -18.67
C ASN A 34 4.78 -21.40 -17.51
N LYS A 35 4.73 -22.73 -17.42
CA LYS A 35 3.93 -23.47 -16.42
C LYS A 35 4.22 -23.07 -14.96
N ARG A 36 5.45 -22.65 -14.65
CA ARG A 36 5.90 -22.17 -13.32
C ARG A 36 5.39 -20.76 -13.02
N GLN A 37 5.32 -19.87 -14.01
CA GLN A 37 4.72 -18.53 -13.86
C GLN A 37 3.22 -18.62 -13.55
N LEU A 38 2.50 -19.50 -14.25
CA LEU A 38 1.09 -19.75 -13.98
C LEU A 38 0.87 -20.34 -12.57
N GLU A 39 1.75 -21.24 -12.15
CA GLU A 39 1.71 -21.86 -10.82
C GLU A 39 1.87 -20.84 -9.69
N TRP A 40 2.78 -19.86 -9.83
CA TRP A 40 2.99 -18.79 -8.84
C TRP A 40 1.76 -17.87 -8.70
N MET A 41 1.09 -17.56 -9.81
CA MET A 41 -0.13 -16.75 -9.80
C MET A 41 -1.30 -17.50 -9.16
N LEU A 42 -1.40 -18.81 -9.38
CA LEU A 42 -2.47 -19.65 -8.83
C LEU A 42 -2.24 -20.04 -7.36
N GLN A 43 -0.99 -20.15 -6.91
CA GLN A 43 -0.64 -20.41 -5.49
C GLN A 43 -1.05 -19.28 -4.54
N GLY A 44 -1.21 -18.04 -5.03
CA GLY A 44 -1.74 -16.93 -4.24
C GLY A 44 -3.25 -16.99 -3.94
N ARG A 45 -3.98 -17.98 -4.50
CA ARG A 45 -5.45 -18.09 -4.38
C ARG A 45 -5.95 -19.18 -3.42
N SER A 46 -5.06 -19.85 -2.69
CA SER A 46 -5.47 -20.83 -1.68
C SER A 46 -5.75 -20.14 -0.33
N GLN A 47 -7.03 -20.17 0.07
CA GLN A 47 -7.64 -19.54 1.23
C GLN A 47 -7.86 -18.03 1.06
N ALA A 48 -9.14 -17.63 1.05
CA ALA A 48 -9.56 -16.22 1.09
C ALA A 48 -9.19 -15.62 2.46
N HIS A 49 -7.90 -15.37 2.67
CA HIS A 49 -7.40 -14.71 3.85
C HIS A 49 -7.95 -13.28 3.87
N ARG A 50 -8.83 -13.00 4.85
CA ARG A 50 -9.40 -11.66 5.04
C ARG A 50 -8.27 -10.71 5.39
N THR A 51 -7.87 -9.91 4.40
CA THR A 51 -6.77 -8.95 4.53
C THR A 51 -7.37 -7.56 4.76
N ILE A 52 -7.06 -6.97 5.91
CA ILE A 52 -7.49 -5.62 6.26
C ILE A 52 -6.38 -4.65 5.82
N VAL A 53 -6.71 -3.73 4.92
CA VAL A 53 -5.79 -2.67 4.50
C VAL A 53 -6.15 -1.40 5.26
N TYR A 54 -5.26 -0.98 6.16
CA TYR A 54 -5.42 0.26 6.90
C TYR A 54 -4.52 1.35 6.30
N THR A 55 -5.11 2.47 5.89
CA THR A 55 -4.38 3.59 5.28
C THR A 55 -4.44 4.81 6.18
N SER A 56 -3.29 5.46 6.38
CA SER A 56 -3.21 6.74 7.08
C SER A 56 -2.29 7.70 6.33
N ARG A 57 -2.43 9.01 6.58
CA ARG A 57 -1.65 10.03 5.86
C ARG A 57 -0.21 10.15 6.34
N THR A 58 0.05 9.79 7.60
CA THR A 58 1.37 9.92 8.20
C THR A 58 1.83 8.62 8.82
N HIS A 59 3.13 8.34 8.74
CA HIS A 59 3.72 7.16 9.35
C HIS A 59 3.58 7.17 10.89
N SER A 60 3.57 8.36 11.50
CA SER A 60 3.35 8.55 12.94
C SER A 60 1.97 8.06 13.40
N GLN A 61 0.94 8.20 12.55
CA GLN A 61 -0.39 7.65 12.82
C GLN A 61 -0.38 6.13 12.72
N LEU A 62 0.29 5.55 11.71
CA LEU A 62 0.45 4.10 11.60
C LEU A 62 1.18 3.52 12.81
N ALA A 63 2.22 4.18 13.30
CA ALA A 63 2.95 3.76 14.48
C ALA A 63 2.05 3.70 15.73
N LYS A 64 1.18 4.70 15.93
CA LYS A 64 0.20 4.69 17.02
C LYS A 64 -0.78 3.52 16.91
N VAL A 65 -1.34 3.31 15.73
CA VAL A 65 -2.30 2.21 15.50
C VAL A 65 -1.65 0.85 15.74
N VAL A 66 -0.41 0.66 15.29
CA VAL A 66 0.34 -0.58 15.56
C VAL A 66 0.57 -0.76 17.07
N GLN A 67 0.87 0.30 17.81
CA GLN A 67 0.99 0.24 19.27
C GLN A 67 -0.34 -0.12 19.94
N GLU A 68 -1.45 0.46 19.49
CA GLU A 68 -2.79 0.14 20.00
C GLU A 68 -3.17 -1.31 19.70
N LEU A 69 -2.95 -1.79 18.46
CA LEU A 69 -3.20 -3.19 18.08
C LEU A 69 -2.42 -4.16 18.97
N ARG A 70 -1.16 -3.84 19.29
CA ARG A 70 -0.33 -4.62 20.22
C ARG A 70 -0.87 -4.64 21.65
N ASN A 71 -1.67 -3.67 22.05
CA ASN A 71 -2.28 -3.65 23.39
C ASN A 71 -3.59 -4.46 23.45
N THR A 72 -4.15 -4.86 22.29
CA THR A 72 -5.39 -5.66 22.24
C THR A 72 -5.13 -7.17 22.14
N SER A 73 -6.14 -7.98 22.42
CA SER A 73 -6.11 -9.43 22.16
C SER A 73 -6.04 -9.77 20.65
N TYR A 74 -6.42 -8.83 19.79
CA TYR A 74 -6.38 -8.97 18.34
C TYR A 74 -4.99 -8.60 17.79
N ARG A 75 -4.13 -9.62 17.62
CA ARG A 75 -2.73 -9.48 17.16
C ARG A 75 -2.52 -10.13 15.77
N PRO A 76 -3.02 -9.51 14.68
CA PRO A 76 -2.83 -10.05 13.34
C PRO A 76 -1.36 -9.98 12.91
N ARG A 77 -0.99 -10.76 11.89
CA ARG A 77 0.28 -10.58 11.19
C ARG A 77 0.19 -9.28 10.38
N THR A 78 0.88 -8.24 10.83
CA THR A 78 0.88 -6.93 10.19
C THR A 78 2.11 -6.73 9.32
N CYS A 79 1.95 -5.96 8.24
CA CYS A 79 3.05 -5.39 7.47
C CYS A 79 2.81 -3.89 7.35
N ILE A 80 3.89 -3.10 7.42
CA ILE A 80 3.84 -1.65 7.26
C ILE A 80 4.49 -1.32 5.92
N LEU A 81 3.80 -0.54 5.11
CA LEU A 81 4.32 -0.02 3.86
C LEU A 81 4.78 1.43 4.08
N GLY A 82 5.95 1.77 3.55
CA GLY A 82 6.59 3.08 3.71
C GLY A 82 7.45 3.43 2.51
N SER A 83 7.95 4.66 2.45
CA SER A 83 8.85 5.10 1.38
C SER A 83 10.24 4.46 1.52
N ARG A 84 11.00 4.45 0.42
CA ARG A 84 12.41 4.03 0.45
C ARG A 84 13.22 4.85 1.46
N GLN A 85 12.91 6.13 1.62
CA GLN A 85 13.56 6.98 2.60
C GLN A 85 13.43 6.47 4.05
N GLN A 86 12.33 5.79 4.39
CA GLN A 86 12.07 5.32 5.75
C GLN A 86 12.53 3.87 5.98
N MET A 87 12.51 3.03 4.95
CA MET A 87 12.72 1.58 5.10
C MET A 87 13.93 1.03 4.32
N CYS A 88 14.64 1.85 3.53
CA CYS A 88 15.83 1.38 2.80
C CYS A 88 16.98 1.07 3.77
N VAL A 89 17.45 -0.18 3.72
CA VAL A 89 18.57 -0.69 4.52
C VAL A 89 19.92 -0.60 3.80
N HIS A 90 19.94 -0.24 2.52
CA HIS A 90 21.16 -0.20 1.73
C HIS A 90 22.02 1.02 2.11
N PRO A 91 23.29 0.84 2.53
CA PRO A 91 24.08 1.91 3.15
C PRO A 91 24.34 3.10 2.22
N THR A 92 24.45 2.88 0.92
CA THR A 92 24.67 3.96 -0.05
C THR A 92 23.38 4.67 -0.43
N VAL A 93 22.28 3.92 -0.60
CA VAL A 93 21.00 4.46 -1.10
C VAL A 93 20.19 5.11 0.02
N SER A 94 20.32 4.62 1.26
CA SER A 94 19.69 5.22 2.44
C SER A 94 20.17 6.66 2.71
N ARG A 95 21.42 6.98 2.31
CA ARG A 95 21.99 8.33 2.41
C ARG A 95 21.53 9.28 1.30
N MET A 96 21.02 8.75 0.20
CA MET A 96 20.49 9.55 -0.90
C MET A 96 19.12 10.11 -0.51
N GLN A 97 18.74 11.26 -1.08
CA GLN A 97 17.46 11.90 -0.80
C GLN A 97 16.70 12.19 -2.09
N GLY A 98 15.37 12.21 -1.99
CA GLY A 98 14.49 12.62 -3.07
C GLY A 98 14.52 11.67 -4.28
N SER A 99 14.46 12.24 -5.48
CA SER A 99 14.42 11.49 -6.73
C SER A 99 15.63 10.57 -6.91
N ALA A 100 16.82 10.99 -6.46
CA ALA A 100 18.04 10.19 -6.55
C ALA A 100 17.95 8.86 -5.78
N GLN A 101 17.22 8.84 -4.65
CA GLN A 101 16.99 7.62 -3.88
C GLN A 101 15.96 6.68 -4.52
N ASN A 102 14.98 7.26 -5.22
CA ASN A 102 13.91 6.50 -5.87
C ASN A 102 14.36 5.86 -7.19
N GLN A 103 15.39 6.42 -7.83
CA GLN A 103 15.95 5.95 -9.10
C GLN A 103 17.18 5.03 -8.93
N ALA A 104 17.66 4.86 -7.70
CA ALA A 104 18.81 4.02 -7.37
C ALA A 104 18.45 2.55 -7.14
#